data_AF-A0A7H1JNH2-F1
#
_entry.id   AF-A0A7H1JNH2-F1
#
_cell.length_a   1.000
_cell.length_b   1.000
_cell.length_c   1.000
_cell.angle_alpha   90.00
_cell.angle_beta   90.00
_cell.angle_gamma   90.00
#
_symmetry.space_group_name_H-M   'P 1'
#
loop_
_entity.id
_entity.type
_entity.pdbx_description
1 polymer ?
#
loop_
_entity_poly.entity_id
_entity_poly.type
_entity_poly.pdbx_seq_one_letter_code
_entity_poly.pdbx_strand_id
1 'polypeptide(L)'
;MASETSPTLHILFFPLMAPSHMLPVHDMAKLFAARSGVNCTFLTTHGNAHLVKPHPAIKLQLIPFPPDSGLPAGCENQSTVPCQDLEPNFFAALSKLRQPFDVVLRELHPDCVITDAFFPWTYDIAAELDIPRLVFHVSNNFSRCAFDALDRHKVFQDLPSEEESFVIPGLPHRIEMLKTYMPDPREMHPVFFELIPQMMEAEPKSYGVVTNSVYELEPDYVDYSRNVIGRKTWCFGPVSLCNSRGDVGVATNPTCLNWLDSMSPRSVVYVSFGSLSHFSKSQLTEIALGLEASDQPFLWVLREADEEWMIDGYEQRTKGKGLIIRGWAPQVQILNHKAIGGFVTHCGWNSSLEGICAGLPLVTWPLFAEQFFNERFILDVLKIGVAVGIKEHTIKHVERPVIEAGKVEKAVRLLMGDGEETVERWGRVRELGEMAKKAVEIDGSSYNDMESLIKELKESQKTK
;
A
#
# COMPACT_ATOMS: atom_id res chain seq x y z
N MET A 1 -49.29 -4.63 -1.01
CA MET A 1 -47.95 -4.82 -1.57
C MET A 1 -46.98 -4.79 -0.41
N ALA A 2 -46.53 -5.95 0.05
CA ALA A 2 -45.49 -6.01 1.07
C ALA A 2 -44.20 -5.49 0.42
N SER A 3 -43.54 -4.50 1.04
CA SER A 3 -42.21 -4.11 0.62
C SER A 3 -41.29 -5.30 0.87
N GLU A 4 -40.85 -5.98 -0.18
CA GLU A 4 -39.74 -6.93 -0.07
C GLU A 4 -38.53 -6.14 0.45
N THR A 5 -38.25 -6.29 1.74
CA THR A 5 -36.98 -5.82 2.31
C THR A 5 -35.89 -6.62 1.61
N SER A 6 -35.13 -5.94 0.74
CA SER A 6 -33.98 -6.56 0.09
C SER A 6 -33.07 -7.17 1.17
N PRO A 7 -32.55 -8.40 0.97
CA PRO A 7 -31.74 -9.04 1.99
C PRO A 7 -30.52 -8.18 2.32
N THR A 8 -30.29 -8.01 3.62
CA THR A 8 -29.15 -7.27 4.14
C THR A 8 -27.92 -8.17 4.06
N LEU A 9 -26.87 -7.70 3.41
CA LEU A 9 -25.58 -8.38 3.31
C LEU A 9 -24.70 -7.99 4.50
N HIS A 10 -24.07 -8.95 5.16
CA HIS A 10 -23.10 -8.72 6.23
C HIS A 10 -21.69 -9.11 5.78
N ILE A 11 -20.78 -8.13 5.76
CA ILE A 11 -19.37 -8.33 5.37
C ILE A 11 -18.47 -8.15 6.59
N LEU A 12 -17.61 -9.14 6.84
CA LEU A 12 -16.55 -9.07 7.85
C LEU A 12 -15.21 -8.68 7.19
N PHE A 13 -14.54 -7.67 7.71
CA PHE A 13 -13.21 -7.25 7.27
C PHE A 13 -12.16 -7.61 8.32
N PHE A 14 -11.08 -8.27 7.90
CA PHE A 14 -9.98 -8.63 8.79
C PHE A 14 -8.61 -8.36 8.13
N PRO A 15 -8.08 -7.12 8.26
CA PRO A 15 -6.77 -6.74 7.74
C PRO A 15 -5.62 -7.20 8.63
N LEU A 16 -4.41 -7.26 8.07
CA LEU A 16 -3.18 -7.34 8.86
C LEU A 16 -3.10 -6.15 9.83
N MET A 17 -2.60 -6.39 11.05
CA MET A 17 -2.35 -5.33 12.04
C MET A 17 -1.12 -4.49 11.69
N ALA A 18 -1.22 -3.77 10.57
CA ALA A 18 -0.26 -2.80 10.07
C ALA A 18 -1.04 -1.59 9.52
N PRO A 19 -0.61 -0.33 9.76
CA PRO A 19 -1.39 0.83 9.33
C PRO A 19 -1.63 0.87 7.82
N SER A 20 -0.66 0.43 7.03
CA SER A 20 -0.76 0.30 5.57
C SER A 20 -1.83 -0.70 5.10
N HIS A 21 -2.29 -1.61 5.96
CA HIS A 21 -3.35 -2.57 5.65
C HIS A 21 -4.68 -2.13 6.29
N MET A 22 -4.64 -1.76 7.56
CA MET A 22 -5.84 -1.41 8.33
C MET A 22 -6.56 -0.18 7.77
N LEU A 23 -5.83 0.88 7.43
CA LEU A 23 -6.43 2.13 6.97
C LEU A 23 -7.18 1.97 5.64
N PRO A 24 -6.59 1.41 4.56
CA PRO A 24 -7.33 1.21 3.31
C PRO A 24 -8.47 0.21 3.46
N VAL A 25 -8.35 -0.84 4.27
CA VAL A 25 -9.47 -1.78 4.52
C VAL A 25 -10.59 -1.11 5.30
N HIS A 26 -10.27 -0.19 6.21
CA HIS A 26 -11.28 0.57 6.93
C HIS A 26 -12.01 1.55 6.01
N ASP A 27 -11.29 2.23 5.12
CA ASP A 27 -11.89 3.09 4.09
C ASP A 27 -12.73 2.28 3.09
N MET A 28 -12.29 1.08 2.71
CA MET A 28 -13.09 0.13 1.94
C MET A 28 -14.37 -0.24 2.69
N ALA A 29 -14.30 -0.56 3.98
CA ALA A 29 -15.47 -0.87 4.78
C ALA A 29 -16.46 0.31 4.86
N LYS A 30 -16.00 1.57 4.89
CA LYS A 30 -16.88 2.75 4.80
C LYS A 30 -17.59 2.80 3.44
N LEU A 31 -16.90 2.50 2.36
CA LEU A 31 -17.50 2.45 1.03
C LEU A 31 -18.60 1.37 0.97
N PHE A 32 -18.35 0.16 1.46
CA PHE A 32 -19.38 -0.87 1.55
C PHE A 32 -20.55 -0.46 2.46
N ALA A 33 -20.27 0.09 3.64
CA ALA A 33 -21.29 0.51 4.61
C ALA A 33 -22.17 1.68 4.11
N ALA A 34 -21.70 2.44 3.12
CA ALA A 34 -22.51 3.48 2.47
C ALA A 34 -23.53 2.92 1.46
N ARG A 35 -23.56 1.59 1.22
CA ARG A 35 -24.46 0.94 0.26
C ARG A 35 -25.68 0.39 0.99
N SER A 36 -26.84 0.53 0.35
CA SER A 36 -28.10 0.12 0.96
C SER A 36 -28.15 -1.39 1.18
N GLY A 37 -28.51 -1.77 2.41
CA GLY A 37 -28.57 -3.18 2.83
C GLY A 37 -27.19 -3.85 2.89
N VAL A 38 -26.14 -3.12 3.29
CA VAL A 38 -24.81 -3.68 3.60
C VAL A 38 -24.42 -3.28 5.02
N ASN A 39 -24.25 -4.29 5.89
CA ASN A 39 -23.70 -4.16 7.22
C ASN A 39 -22.23 -4.58 7.21
N CYS A 40 -21.39 -3.84 7.93
CA CYS A 40 -19.96 -4.13 8.00
C CYS A 40 -19.51 -4.39 9.44
N THR A 41 -18.70 -5.42 9.65
CA THR A 41 -17.92 -5.61 10.87
C THR A 41 -16.44 -5.48 10.55
N PHE A 42 -15.71 -4.67 11.31
CA PHE A 42 -14.27 -4.55 11.22
C PHE A 42 -13.63 -5.29 12.41
N LEU A 43 -12.84 -6.33 12.11
CA LEU A 43 -12.16 -7.16 13.10
C LEU A 43 -10.72 -6.71 13.26
N THR A 44 -10.29 -6.50 14.50
CA THR A 44 -8.89 -6.21 14.83
C THR A 44 -8.58 -6.59 16.27
N THR A 45 -7.39 -6.27 16.77
CA THR A 45 -7.00 -6.53 18.15
C THR A 45 -7.14 -5.28 19.04
N HIS A 46 -7.07 -5.46 20.35
CA HIS A 46 -7.28 -4.37 21.31
C HIS A 46 -6.25 -3.25 21.15
N GLY A 47 -4.97 -3.58 20.94
CA GLY A 47 -3.90 -2.62 20.71
C GLY A 47 -4.06 -1.79 19.43
N ASN A 48 -4.89 -2.25 18.49
CA ASN A 48 -5.11 -1.63 17.19
C ASN A 48 -6.43 -0.85 17.08
N ALA A 49 -7.30 -0.92 18.09
CA ALA A 49 -8.62 -0.28 18.08
C ALA A 49 -8.55 1.23 17.81
N HIS A 50 -7.49 1.90 18.28
CA HIS A 50 -7.29 3.34 18.10
C HIS A 50 -7.05 3.77 16.64
N LEU A 51 -6.65 2.85 15.76
CA LEU A 51 -6.47 3.11 14.32
C LEU A 51 -7.80 3.08 13.54
N VAL A 52 -8.85 2.49 14.13
CA VAL A 52 -10.16 2.38 13.52
C VAL A 52 -11.02 3.54 13.99
N LYS A 53 -11.21 4.55 13.11
CA LYS A 53 -12.09 5.66 13.42
C LYS A 53 -13.54 5.17 13.60
N PRO A 54 -14.24 5.51 14.69
CA PRO A 54 -15.63 5.12 14.87
C PRO A 54 -16.50 5.52 13.69
N HIS A 55 -17.38 4.62 13.25
CA HIS A 55 -18.31 4.86 12.14
C HIS A 55 -19.67 4.24 12.46
N PRO A 56 -20.79 4.96 12.27
CA PRO A 56 -22.12 4.50 12.72
C PRO A 56 -22.61 3.21 12.05
N ALA A 57 -22.13 2.93 10.84
CA ALA A 57 -22.50 1.75 10.06
C ALA A 57 -21.43 0.64 10.05
N ILE A 58 -20.36 0.75 10.85
CA ILE A 58 -19.32 -0.27 10.96
C ILE A 58 -19.21 -0.70 12.43
N LYS A 59 -19.49 -1.98 12.70
CA LYS A 59 -19.28 -2.56 14.03
C LYS A 59 -17.81 -2.91 14.20
N LEU A 60 -17.17 -2.41 15.26
CA LEU A 60 -15.83 -2.84 15.66
C LEU A 60 -15.92 -4.12 16.50
N GLN A 61 -15.22 -5.18 16.09
CA GLN A 61 -15.06 -6.42 16.85
C GLN A 61 -13.58 -6.57 17.24
N LEU A 62 -13.32 -6.87 18.51
CA LEU A 62 -11.98 -7.03 19.04
C LEU A 62 -11.69 -8.48 19.40
N ILE A 63 -10.50 -8.96 19.03
CA ILE A 63 -9.94 -10.26 19.44
C ILE A 63 -8.66 -10.05 20.26
N PRO A 64 -8.31 -10.99 21.16
CA PRO A 64 -7.06 -10.92 21.89
C PRO A 64 -5.87 -11.19 20.94
N PHE A 65 -4.80 -10.40 21.07
CA PHE A 65 -3.52 -10.73 20.46
C PHE A 65 -2.78 -11.76 21.33
N PRO A 66 -1.98 -12.69 20.75
CA PRO A 66 -1.36 -13.76 21.52
C PRO A 66 -0.35 -13.22 22.56
N PRO A 67 -0.53 -13.54 23.86
CA PRO A 67 0.34 -13.03 24.92
C PRO A 67 1.73 -13.68 24.91
N ASP A 68 1.86 -14.84 24.28
CA ASP A 68 3.10 -15.63 24.13
C ASP A 68 3.72 -15.42 22.72
N SER A 69 3.61 -14.20 22.19
CA SER A 69 4.13 -13.82 20.87
C SER A 69 5.65 -13.66 20.84
N GLY A 70 6.31 -13.53 22.00
CA GLY A 70 7.73 -13.16 22.06
C GLY A 70 7.98 -11.70 21.68
N LEU A 71 6.94 -10.87 21.69
CA LEU A 71 7.00 -9.42 21.50
C LEU A 71 6.86 -8.69 22.85
N PRO A 72 7.34 -7.44 22.96
CA PRO A 72 7.07 -6.61 24.14
C PRO A 72 5.57 -6.41 24.38
N ALA A 73 5.19 -6.18 25.64
CA ALA A 73 3.79 -5.95 26.00
C ALA A 73 3.19 -4.77 25.22
N GLY A 74 2.00 -4.97 24.65
CA GLY A 74 1.29 -3.96 23.85
C GLY A 74 1.74 -3.86 22.38
N CYS A 75 2.76 -4.60 21.95
CA CYS A 75 3.18 -4.67 20.54
C CYS A 75 2.26 -5.59 19.74
N GLU A 76 1.06 -5.10 19.42
CA GLU A 76 0.06 -5.83 18.60
C GLU A 76 0.03 -5.33 17.15
N ASN A 77 0.88 -4.37 16.78
CA ASN A 77 0.94 -3.78 15.44
C ASN A 77 2.35 -3.87 14.87
N GLN A 78 2.47 -4.14 13.56
CA GLN A 78 3.75 -4.22 12.87
C GLN A 78 4.60 -2.95 13.04
N SER A 79 3.99 -1.76 12.96
CA SER A 79 4.74 -0.50 13.11
C SER A 79 5.23 -0.22 14.53
N THR A 80 4.79 -1.01 15.51
CA THR A 80 5.23 -0.91 16.92
C THR A 80 6.28 -1.95 17.29
N VAL A 81 6.62 -2.86 16.37
CA VAL A 81 7.71 -3.82 16.57
C VAL A 81 9.03 -3.03 16.68
N PRO A 82 9.77 -3.15 17.80
CA PRO A 82 10.85 -2.21 18.11
C PRO A 82 12.12 -2.44 17.30
N CYS A 83 12.32 -3.65 16.76
CA CYS A 83 13.45 -3.97 15.90
C CYS A 83 13.09 -5.05 14.87
N GLN A 84 13.81 -5.05 13.76
CA GLN A 84 13.54 -5.96 12.64
C GLN A 84 13.76 -7.43 13.00
N ASP A 85 14.62 -7.74 13.98
CA ASP A 85 14.85 -9.10 14.46
C ASP A 85 13.61 -9.71 15.14
N LEU A 86 12.65 -8.88 15.55
CA LEU A 86 11.38 -9.30 16.15
C LEU A 86 10.21 -9.33 15.15
N GLU A 87 10.41 -8.89 13.91
CA GLU A 87 9.38 -9.03 12.85
C GLU A 87 8.92 -10.48 12.68
N PRO A 88 9.81 -11.49 12.68
CA PRO A 88 9.36 -12.88 12.58
C PRO A 88 8.43 -13.32 13.71
N ASN A 89 8.65 -12.81 14.93
CA ASN A 89 7.79 -13.09 16.08
C ASN A 89 6.38 -12.53 15.87
N PHE A 90 6.27 -11.35 15.26
CA PHE A 90 4.98 -10.77 14.88
C PHE A 90 4.24 -11.67 13.89
N PHE A 91 4.88 -12.07 12.78
CA PHE A 91 4.24 -12.96 11.79
C PHE A 91 3.91 -14.34 12.36
N ALA A 92 4.76 -14.90 13.22
CA ALA A 92 4.47 -16.16 13.90
C ALA A 92 3.24 -16.07 14.81
N ALA A 93 3.07 -14.94 15.52
CA ALA A 93 1.90 -14.70 16.36
C ALA A 93 0.59 -14.63 15.55
N LEU A 94 0.63 -14.13 14.31
CA LEU A 94 -0.58 -14.05 13.46
C LEU A 94 -1.24 -15.41 13.24
N SER A 95 -0.47 -16.50 13.17
CA SER A 95 -1.01 -17.86 13.03
C SER A 95 -1.90 -18.27 14.21
N LYS A 96 -1.62 -17.77 15.41
CA LYS A 96 -2.39 -18.05 16.64
C LYS A 96 -3.72 -17.30 16.69
N LEU A 97 -3.93 -16.32 15.80
CA LEU A 97 -5.22 -15.63 15.65
C LEU A 97 -6.29 -16.49 14.96
N ARG A 98 -5.90 -17.66 14.43
CA ARG A 98 -6.84 -18.64 13.85
C ARG A 98 -7.99 -18.98 14.79
N GLN A 99 -7.69 -19.41 16.01
CA GLN A 99 -8.74 -19.83 16.93
C GLN A 99 -9.71 -18.69 17.30
N PRO A 100 -9.25 -17.48 17.69
CA PRO A 100 -10.15 -16.34 17.90
C PRO A 100 -10.98 -15.97 16.66
N PHE A 101 -10.38 -16.01 15.47
CA PHE A 101 -11.09 -15.72 14.23
C PHE A 101 -12.18 -16.76 13.93
N ASP A 102 -11.88 -18.05 14.11
CA ASP A 102 -12.84 -19.14 13.89
C ASP A 102 -14.07 -19.00 14.80
N VAL A 103 -13.86 -18.57 16.06
CA VAL A 103 -14.97 -18.28 17.00
C VAL A 103 -15.81 -17.12 16.48
N VAL A 104 -15.18 -16.00 16.10
CA VAL A 104 -15.89 -14.84 15.56
C VAL A 104 -16.67 -15.19 14.30
N LEU A 105 -16.10 -16.00 13.40
CA LEU A 105 -16.75 -16.36 12.14
C LEU A 105 -17.96 -17.27 12.38
N ARG A 106 -17.90 -18.21 13.33
CA ARG A 106 -19.04 -19.05 13.72
C ARG A 106 -20.15 -18.27 14.43
N GLU A 107 -19.79 -17.29 15.26
CA GLU A 107 -20.76 -16.48 15.99
C GLU A 107 -21.45 -15.44 15.11
N LEU A 108 -20.69 -14.73 14.26
CA LEU A 108 -21.23 -13.71 13.38
C LEU A 108 -21.92 -14.31 12.16
N HIS A 109 -21.37 -15.41 11.64
CA HIS A 109 -21.77 -16.07 10.39
C HIS A 109 -22.05 -15.06 9.24
N PRO A 110 -21.06 -14.21 8.88
CA PRO A 110 -21.25 -13.21 7.85
C PRO A 110 -21.47 -13.85 6.47
N ASP A 111 -22.03 -13.09 5.55
CA ASP A 111 -22.29 -13.53 4.18
C ASP A 111 -21.04 -13.53 3.31
N CYS A 112 -20.03 -12.76 3.70
CA CYS A 112 -18.73 -12.69 3.06
C CYS A 112 -17.67 -12.25 4.06
N VAL A 113 -16.45 -12.73 3.87
CA VAL A 113 -15.30 -12.22 4.61
C VAL A 113 -14.21 -11.72 3.66
N ILE A 114 -13.69 -10.53 3.94
CA ILE A 114 -12.53 -9.95 3.26
C ILE A 114 -11.36 -10.01 4.23
N THR A 115 -10.39 -10.87 3.97
CA THR A 115 -9.21 -11.02 4.84
C THR A 115 -7.94 -10.67 4.08
N ASP A 116 -6.95 -10.21 4.83
CA ASP A 116 -5.62 -9.99 4.31
C ASP A 116 -5.01 -11.25 3.67
N ALA A 117 -4.17 -11.05 2.66
CA ALA A 117 -3.40 -12.12 2.04
C ALA A 117 -2.50 -12.83 3.06
N PHE A 118 -1.98 -12.12 4.07
CA PHE A 118 -1.16 -12.70 5.15
C PHE A 118 -1.92 -13.64 6.11
N PHE A 119 -3.22 -13.86 5.91
CA PHE A 119 -4.02 -14.82 6.67
C PHE A 119 -4.52 -15.96 5.79
N PRO A 120 -3.66 -16.77 5.15
CA PRO A 120 -4.12 -17.86 4.28
C PRO A 120 -5.01 -18.87 4.99
N TRP A 121 -4.80 -19.08 6.29
CA TRP A 121 -5.56 -20.00 7.13
C TRP A 121 -7.05 -19.61 7.33
N THR A 122 -7.47 -18.38 7.02
CA THR A 122 -8.90 -17.99 7.13
C THR A 122 -9.77 -18.67 6.07
N TYR A 123 -9.16 -19.25 5.03
CA TYR A 123 -9.87 -19.98 3.98
C TYR A 123 -10.57 -21.23 4.54
N ASP A 124 -9.90 -22.00 5.39
CA ASP A 124 -10.40 -23.31 5.84
C ASP A 124 -11.74 -23.19 6.57
N ILE A 125 -11.83 -22.27 7.54
CA ILE A 125 -13.06 -22.06 8.30
C ILE A 125 -14.16 -21.37 7.47
N ALA A 126 -13.77 -20.49 6.55
CA ALA A 126 -14.73 -19.87 5.64
C ALA A 126 -15.36 -20.93 4.73
N ALA A 127 -14.55 -21.83 4.17
CA ALA A 127 -15.03 -22.96 3.37
C ALA A 127 -15.85 -23.96 4.19
N GLU A 128 -15.46 -24.28 5.43
CA GLU A 128 -16.25 -25.12 6.36
C GLU A 128 -17.67 -24.59 6.58
N LEU A 129 -17.81 -23.26 6.68
CA LEU A 129 -19.08 -22.57 6.91
C LEU A 129 -19.77 -22.12 5.61
N ASP A 130 -19.22 -22.50 4.44
CA ASP A 130 -19.70 -22.08 3.12
C ASP A 130 -19.71 -20.54 2.93
N ILE A 131 -18.85 -19.80 3.62
CA ILE A 131 -18.72 -18.34 3.53
C ILE A 131 -17.71 -18.00 2.42
N PRO A 132 -18.09 -17.21 1.39
CA PRO A 132 -17.13 -16.75 0.39
C PRO A 132 -16.06 -15.86 1.05
N ARG A 133 -14.80 -16.25 0.86
CA ARG A 133 -13.63 -15.46 1.26
C ARG A 133 -13.09 -14.68 0.06
N LEU A 134 -12.92 -13.38 0.22
CA LEU A 134 -12.14 -12.53 -0.68
C LEU A 134 -10.77 -12.23 -0.06
N VAL A 135 -9.73 -12.29 -0.88
CA VAL A 135 -8.37 -11.92 -0.47
C VAL A 135 -8.14 -10.45 -0.75
N PHE A 136 -7.67 -9.71 0.24
CA PHE A 136 -7.18 -8.34 0.06
C PHE A 136 -5.65 -8.31 0.01
N HIS A 137 -5.11 -7.66 -1.01
CA HIS A 137 -3.69 -7.35 -1.12
C HIS A 137 -3.48 -5.84 -1.00
N VAL A 138 -2.51 -5.43 -0.17
CA VAL A 138 -1.99 -4.05 -0.17
C VAL A 138 -0.97 -3.90 -1.29
N SER A 139 -1.42 -4.12 -2.53
CA SER A 139 -0.60 -4.08 -3.74
C SER A 139 -1.48 -3.74 -4.95
N ASN A 140 -0.84 -3.58 -6.11
CA ASN A 140 -1.50 -3.44 -7.41
C ASN A 140 -1.60 -4.78 -8.14
N ASN A 141 -2.35 -4.81 -9.24
CA ASN A 141 -2.47 -6.00 -10.09
C ASN A 141 -1.18 -6.27 -10.86
N PHE A 142 -0.41 -5.24 -11.25
CA PHE A 142 0.91 -5.40 -11.88
C PHE A 142 1.83 -6.33 -11.08
N SER A 143 2.08 -6.00 -9.81
CA SER A 143 3.00 -6.71 -8.93
C SER A 143 2.48 -8.11 -8.64
N ARG A 144 1.17 -8.28 -8.45
CA ARG A 144 0.55 -9.61 -8.31
C ARG A 144 0.74 -10.47 -9.56
N CYS A 145 0.52 -9.92 -10.75
CA CYS A 145 0.72 -10.63 -12.01
C CYS A 145 2.20 -10.96 -12.25
N ALA A 146 3.11 -10.06 -11.83
CA ALA A 146 4.54 -10.31 -11.86
C ALA A 146 4.92 -11.48 -10.96
N PHE A 147 4.43 -11.53 -9.72
CA PHE A 147 4.66 -12.67 -8.82
C PHE A 147 4.11 -13.98 -9.38
N ASP A 148 2.88 -14.00 -9.91
CA ASP A 148 2.31 -15.19 -10.58
C ASP A 148 3.21 -15.65 -11.73
N ALA A 149 3.64 -14.72 -12.59
CA ALA A 149 4.46 -15.04 -13.75
C ALA A 149 5.82 -15.64 -13.34
N LEU A 150 6.45 -15.10 -12.30
CA LEU A 150 7.72 -15.63 -11.80
C LEU A 150 7.61 -17.08 -11.31
N ASP A 151 6.53 -17.39 -10.58
CA ASP A 151 6.28 -18.73 -10.06
C ASP A 151 5.86 -19.71 -11.16
N ARG A 152 4.84 -19.34 -11.94
CA ARG A 152 4.26 -20.19 -12.99
C ARG A 152 5.26 -20.58 -14.06
N HIS A 153 6.19 -19.68 -14.39
CA HIS A 153 7.28 -19.94 -15.33
C HIS A 153 8.58 -20.36 -14.66
N LYS A 154 8.59 -20.55 -13.33
CA LYS A 154 9.73 -21.05 -12.54
C LYS A 154 11.04 -20.31 -12.83
N VAL A 155 10.96 -18.98 -13.01
CA VAL A 155 12.08 -18.16 -13.52
C VAL A 155 13.38 -18.41 -12.76
N PHE A 156 13.32 -18.47 -11.42
CA PHE A 156 14.53 -18.65 -10.60
C PHE A 156 15.12 -20.06 -10.62
N GLN A 157 14.38 -21.07 -11.09
CA GLN A 157 14.92 -22.43 -11.28
C GLN A 157 15.74 -22.53 -12.58
N ASP A 158 15.33 -21.77 -13.60
CA ASP A 158 15.91 -21.83 -14.94
C ASP A 158 16.94 -20.71 -15.21
N LEU A 159 17.00 -19.69 -14.36
CA LEU A 159 17.88 -18.53 -14.53
C LEU A 159 19.35 -18.88 -14.23
N PRO A 160 20.27 -18.79 -15.22
CA PRO A 160 21.69 -19.12 -15.01
C PRO A 160 22.33 -18.23 -13.95
N SER A 161 23.27 -18.76 -13.18
CA SER A 161 23.85 -18.08 -12.00
C SER A 161 24.53 -16.74 -12.31
N GLU A 162 25.12 -16.63 -13.48
CA GLU A 162 25.92 -15.51 -13.99
C GLU A 162 25.10 -14.34 -14.52
N GLU A 163 23.82 -14.56 -14.84
CA GLU A 163 22.94 -13.49 -15.31
C GLU A 163 22.69 -12.49 -14.19
N GLU A 164 22.79 -11.19 -14.42
CA GLU A 164 22.49 -10.18 -13.38
C GLU A 164 21.04 -9.67 -13.45
N SER A 165 20.36 -9.97 -14.55
CA SER A 165 19.00 -9.50 -14.85
C SER A 165 18.19 -10.58 -15.56
N PHE A 166 16.87 -10.39 -15.60
CA PHE A 166 15.95 -11.27 -16.31
C PHE A 166 14.71 -10.50 -16.75
N VAL A 167 14.05 -10.99 -17.81
CA VAL A 167 12.74 -10.48 -18.24
C VAL A 167 11.65 -11.34 -17.61
N ILE A 168 10.61 -10.74 -17.04
CA ILE A 168 9.48 -11.48 -16.48
C ILE A 168 8.65 -12.05 -17.66
N PRO A 169 8.57 -13.39 -17.80
CA PRO A 169 7.91 -14.00 -18.95
C PRO A 169 6.38 -13.88 -18.87
N GLY A 170 5.75 -13.70 -20.03
CA GLY A 170 4.30 -13.75 -20.17
C GLY A 170 3.54 -12.51 -19.71
N LEU A 171 4.19 -11.49 -19.14
CA LEU A 171 3.52 -10.24 -18.82
C LEU A 171 3.08 -9.49 -20.10
N PRO A 172 2.02 -8.64 -20.01
CA PRO A 172 1.58 -7.80 -21.13
C PRO A 172 2.67 -6.84 -21.65
N HIS A 173 3.60 -6.44 -20.79
CA HIS A 173 4.72 -5.56 -21.13
C HIS A 173 6.05 -6.28 -20.90
N ARG A 174 7.09 -5.92 -21.67
CA ARG A 174 8.45 -6.40 -21.43
C ARG A 174 9.02 -5.70 -20.19
N ILE A 175 9.02 -6.40 -19.06
CA ILE A 175 9.57 -5.92 -17.79
C ILE A 175 10.87 -6.64 -17.49
N GLU A 176 11.95 -5.87 -17.34
CA GLU A 176 13.27 -6.36 -16.99
C GLU A 176 13.58 -6.04 -15.52
N MET A 177 14.04 -7.03 -14.79
CA MET A 177 14.35 -6.95 -13.36
C MET A 177 15.81 -7.34 -13.14
N LEU A 178 16.47 -6.69 -12.18
CA LEU A 178 17.72 -7.21 -11.64
C LEU A 178 17.43 -8.39 -10.70
N LYS A 179 18.33 -9.36 -10.63
CA LYS A 179 18.24 -10.44 -9.63
C LYS A 179 18.19 -9.89 -8.21
N THR A 180 18.96 -8.84 -7.96
CA THR A 180 19.05 -8.14 -6.67
C THR A 180 17.76 -7.39 -6.29
N TYR A 181 16.77 -7.28 -7.18
CA TYR A 181 15.44 -6.77 -6.83
C TYR A 181 14.55 -7.79 -6.13
N MET A 182 14.94 -9.07 -6.15
CA MET A 182 14.21 -10.14 -5.50
C MET A 182 14.78 -10.39 -4.10
N PRO A 183 13.95 -10.78 -3.13
CA PRO A 183 14.44 -11.19 -1.81
C PRO A 183 15.36 -12.42 -1.95
N ASP A 184 16.51 -12.41 -1.28
CA ASP A 184 17.37 -13.59 -1.22
C ASP A 184 16.70 -14.68 -0.36
N PRO A 185 16.36 -15.86 -0.92
CA PRO A 185 15.75 -16.93 -0.16
C PRO A 185 16.62 -17.36 1.04
N ARG A 186 17.96 -17.27 0.94
CA ARG A 186 18.88 -17.69 2.02
C ARG A 186 18.78 -16.80 3.25
N GLU A 187 18.31 -15.57 3.09
CA GLU A 187 18.13 -14.60 4.16
C GLU A 187 16.69 -14.54 4.68
N MET A 188 15.77 -15.30 4.04
CA MET A 188 14.37 -15.35 4.42
C MET A 188 14.20 -16.14 5.71
N HIS A 189 13.51 -15.55 6.68
CA HIS A 189 13.21 -16.23 7.94
C HIS A 189 12.23 -17.41 7.71
N PRO A 190 12.37 -18.55 8.42
CA PRO A 190 11.50 -19.73 8.28
C PRO A 190 9.99 -19.45 8.28
N VAL A 191 9.54 -18.48 9.07
CA VAL A 191 8.12 -18.06 9.09
C VAL A 191 7.59 -17.66 7.72
N PHE A 192 8.39 -17.00 6.88
CA PHE A 192 7.98 -16.58 5.54
C PHE A 192 8.10 -17.72 4.53
N PHE A 193 9.02 -18.66 4.73
CA PHE A 193 9.10 -19.90 3.95
C PHE A 193 7.84 -20.76 4.08
N GLU A 194 7.17 -20.72 5.24
CA GLU A 194 5.89 -21.40 5.44
C GLU A 194 4.72 -20.54 4.96
N LEU A 195 4.73 -19.23 5.24
CA LEU A 195 3.62 -18.33 4.96
C LEU A 195 3.41 -18.07 3.47
N ILE A 196 4.47 -17.80 2.69
CA ILE A 196 4.34 -17.43 1.27
C ILE A 196 3.69 -18.57 0.46
N PRO A 197 4.13 -19.84 0.56
CA PRO A 197 3.44 -20.94 -0.13
C PRO A 197 1.98 -21.09 0.28
N GLN A 198 1.64 -20.89 1.56
CA GLN A 198 0.25 -20.94 2.03
C GLN A 198 -0.59 -19.82 1.41
N MET A 199 -0.04 -18.61 1.24
CA MET A 199 -0.70 -17.50 0.54
C MET A 199 -1.00 -17.86 -0.91
N MET A 200 0.00 -18.41 -1.61
CA MET A 200 -0.13 -18.84 -3.01
C MET A 200 -1.12 -20.00 -3.18
N GLU A 201 -1.25 -20.88 -2.19
CA GLU A 201 -2.21 -21.98 -2.19
C GLU A 201 -3.65 -21.52 -1.88
N ALA A 202 -3.82 -20.58 -0.94
CA ALA A 202 -5.14 -20.15 -0.48
C ALA A 202 -5.84 -19.18 -1.43
N GLU A 203 -5.09 -18.33 -2.15
CA GLU A 203 -5.66 -17.38 -3.10
C GLU A 203 -6.49 -18.05 -4.22
N PRO A 204 -6.01 -19.08 -4.95
CA PRO A 204 -6.80 -19.78 -5.97
C PRO A 204 -8.11 -20.38 -5.47
N LYS A 205 -8.12 -20.80 -4.20
CA LYS A 205 -9.26 -21.47 -3.57
C LYS A 205 -10.30 -20.45 -3.07
N SER A 206 -9.87 -19.23 -2.80
CA SER A 206 -10.73 -18.14 -2.36
C SER A 206 -11.69 -17.70 -3.49
N TYR A 207 -12.78 -17.04 -3.11
CA TYR A 207 -13.82 -16.60 -4.05
C TYR A 207 -13.28 -15.63 -5.11
N GLY A 208 -12.31 -14.81 -4.72
CA GLY A 208 -11.59 -13.91 -5.60
C GLY A 208 -10.75 -12.91 -4.82
N VAL A 209 -10.27 -11.90 -5.52
CA VAL A 209 -9.31 -10.93 -5.00
C VAL A 209 -9.83 -9.51 -5.15
N VAL A 210 -9.66 -8.73 -4.10
CA VAL A 210 -9.98 -7.30 -4.09
C VAL A 210 -8.71 -6.50 -3.90
N THR A 211 -8.56 -5.42 -4.67
CA THR A 211 -7.37 -4.57 -4.65
C THR A 211 -7.76 -3.11 -4.42
N ASN A 212 -6.92 -2.39 -3.66
CA ASN A 212 -6.99 -0.93 -3.62
C ASN A 212 -6.27 -0.37 -4.84
N SER A 213 -6.83 -0.60 -6.03
CA SER A 213 -6.32 -0.11 -7.30
C SER A 213 -7.46 0.35 -8.19
N VAL A 214 -7.14 0.91 -9.35
CA VAL A 214 -8.08 1.48 -10.31
C VAL A 214 -7.87 0.77 -11.64
N TYR A 215 -8.95 0.31 -12.28
CA TYR A 215 -8.86 -0.40 -13.56
C TYR A 215 -8.09 0.40 -14.61
N GLU A 216 -8.40 1.68 -14.74
CA GLU A 216 -7.79 2.62 -15.68
C GLU A 216 -6.29 2.81 -15.50
N LEU A 217 -5.73 2.55 -14.31
CA LEU A 217 -4.29 2.66 -14.09
C LEU A 217 -3.53 1.44 -14.62
N GLU A 218 -4.15 0.26 -14.63
CA GLU A 218 -3.50 -1.00 -14.96
C GLU A 218 -4.41 -1.99 -15.72
N PRO A 219 -5.08 -1.56 -16.80
CA PRO A 219 -6.13 -2.35 -17.46
C PRO A 219 -5.60 -3.70 -17.94
N ASP A 220 -4.42 -3.70 -18.57
CA ASP A 220 -3.78 -4.91 -19.08
C ASP A 220 -3.49 -5.93 -17.98
N TYR A 221 -3.18 -5.49 -16.75
CA TYR A 221 -2.85 -6.38 -15.63
C TYR A 221 -4.10 -6.85 -14.90
N VAL A 222 -5.15 -6.03 -14.83
CA VAL A 222 -6.46 -6.48 -14.34
C VAL A 222 -7.02 -7.55 -15.27
N ASP A 223 -6.96 -7.31 -16.58
CA ASP A 223 -7.45 -8.26 -17.59
C ASP A 223 -6.56 -9.51 -17.66
N TYR A 224 -5.25 -9.37 -17.46
CA TYR A 224 -4.36 -10.53 -17.33
C TYR A 224 -4.71 -11.39 -16.10
N SER A 225 -4.96 -10.76 -14.94
CA SER A 225 -5.41 -11.46 -13.72
C SER A 225 -6.72 -12.23 -13.97
N ARG A 226 -7.69 -11.60 -14.64
CA ARG A 226 -8.99 -12.19 -14.94
C ARG A 226 -8.91 -13.31 -15.99
N ASN A 227 -8.19 -13.09 -17.09
CA ASN A 227 -8.27 -13.93 -18.29
C ASN A 227 -7.13 -14.95 -18.41
N VAL A 228 -5.93 -14.64 -17.91
CA VAL A 228 -4.74 -15.50 -18.02
C VAL A 228 -4.52 -16.28 -16.72
N ILE A 229 -4.55 -15.60 -15.58
CA ILE A 229 -4.42 -16.26 -14.27
C ILE A 229 -5.76 -16.94 -13.88
N GLY A 230 -6.89 -16.43 -14.37
CA GLY A 230 -8.21 -16.98 -14.10
C GLY A 230 -8.73 -16.62 -12.70
N ARG A 231 -8.42 -15.41 -12.21
CA ARG A 231 -8.85 -14.92 -10.89
C ARG A 231 -9.95 -13.89 -11.02
N LYS A 232 -11.08 -14.10 -10.33
CA LYS A 232 -12.05 -13.02 -10.10
C LYS A 232 -11.35 -11.90 -9.35
N THR A 233 -11.32 -10.72 -9.96
CA THR A 233 -10.53 -9.58 -9.49
C THR A 233 -11.38 -8.33 -9.54
N TRP A 234 -11.47 -7.61 -8.44
CA TRP A 234 -12.14 -6.31 -8.35
C TRP A 234 -11.18 -5.21 -7.89
N CYS A 235 -11.34 -4.04 -8.48
CA CYS A 235 -10.58 -2.84 -8.17
C CYS A 235 -11.51 -1.87 -7.42
N PHE A 236 -11.25 -1.59 -6.14
CA PHE A 236 -12.08 -0.67 -5.34
C PHE A 236 -11.40 0.67 -5.07
N GLY A 237 -10.20 0.87 -5.61
CA GLY A 237 -9.38 2.03 -5.33
C GLY A 237 -9.76 3.27 -6.14
N PRO A 238 -9.18 4.43 -5.79
CA PRO A 238 -8.48 4.68 -4.53
C PRO A 238 -9.46 4.82 -3.36
N VAL A 239 -9.43 3.87 -2.41
CA VAL A 239 -10.39 3.87 -1.29
C VAL A 239 -10.24 5.08 -0.37
N SER A 240 -9.03 5.65 -0.30
CA SER A 240 -8.72 6.83 0.53
C SER A 240 -9.50 8.08 0.13
N LEU A 241 -10.02 8.17 -1.10
CA LEU A 241 -10.84 9.30 -1.54
C LEU A 241 -12.21 9.36 -0.85
N CYS A 242 -12.65 8.30 -0.17
CA CYS A 242 -13.88 8.36 0.62
C CYS A 242 -13.79 9.38 1.77
N ASN A 243 -12.57 9.69 2.24
CA ASN A 243 -12.33 10.59 3.36
C ASN A 243 -12.34 12.08 2.96
N SER A 244 -12.19 12.41 1.68
CA SER A 244 -12.18 13.81 1.21
C SER A 244 -13.57 14.47 1.32
N ARG A 245 -14.64 13.69 1.50
CA ARG A 245 -16.02 14.15 1.62
C ARG A 245 -16.53 14.34 3.06
N GLY A 246 -15.74 14.06 4.10
CA GLY A 246 -16.27 14.11 5.47
C GLY A 246 -15.31 14.16 6.65
N ASP A 247 -13.98 14.12 6.45
CA ASP A 247 -13.04 13.99 7.56
C ASP A 247 -12.16 15.25 7.73
N VAL A 248 -12.80 16.39 8.03
CA VAL A 248 -12.14 17.66 8.41
C VAL A 248 -11.68 17.64 9.89
N GLY A 249 -11.63 16.46 10.52
CA GLY A 249 -11.66 16.32 11.98
C GLY A 249 -10.35 15.97 12.69
N VAL A 250 -9.25 15.67 12.01
CA VAL A 250 -7.97 15.39 12.69
C VAL A 250 -7.10 16.63 12.58
N ALA A 251 -6.71 17.17 13.75
CA ALA A 251 -5.90 18.38 13.92
C ALA A 251 -4.79 18.45 12.85
N THR A 252 -5.09 19.16 11.76
CA THR A 252 -4.11 19.56 10.76
C THR A 252 -3.04 20.31 11.52
N ASN A 253 -1.77 19.89 11.42
CA ASN A 253 -0.67 20.72 11.90
C ASN A 253 -0.71 22.01 11.08
N PRO A 254 -1.26 23.12 11.60
CA PRO A 254 -1.59 24.28 10.77
C PRO A 254 -0.31 24.87 10.17
N THR A 255 0.80 24.68 10.88
CA THR A 255 2.14 25.13 10.52
C THR A 255 2.61 24.59 9.17
N CYS A 256 2.35 23.32 8.85
CA CYS A 256 2.83 22.74 7.59
C CYS A 256 2.03 23.25 6.37
N LEU A 257 0.70 23.35 6.50
CA LEU A 257 -0.15 23.87 5.44
C LEU A 257 0.09 25.37 5.22
N ASN A 258 0.23 26.15 6.29
CA ASN A 258 0.58 27.58 6.19
C ASN A 258 1.92 27.80 5.49
N TRP A 259 2.92 26.95 5.74
CA TRP A 259 4.19 27.01 5.04
C TRP A 259 4.01 26.71 3.55
N LEU A 260 3.22 25.69 3.19
CA LEU A 260 2.91 25.36 1.80
C LEU A 260 2.12 26.48 1.10
N ASP A 261 1.22 27.18 1.80
CA ASP A 261 0.49 28.34 1.27
C ASP A 261 1.42 29.49 0.86
N SER A 262 2.57 29.62 1.52
CA SER A 262 3.59 30.62 1.18
C SER A 262 4.42 30.26 -0.06
N MET A 263 4.33 29.02 -0.54
CA MET A 263 5.14 28.52 -1.66
C MET A 263 4.45 28.70 -3.01
N SER A 264 5.26 28.78 -4.07
CA SER A 264 4.75 28.87 -5.44
C SER A 264 4.06 27.55 -5.83
N PRO A 265 3.07 27.59 -6.73
CA PRO A 265 2.46 26.36 -7.25
C PRO A 265 3.51 25.43 -7.87
N ARG A 266 3.40 24.13 -7.57
CA ARG A 266 4.28 23.07 -8.08
C ARG A 266 5.79 23.28 -7.83
N SER A 267 6.16 24.02 -6.79
CA SER A 267 7.57 24.27 -6.47
C SER A 267 8.14 23.36 -5.38
N VAL A 268 7.30 22.68 -4.61
CA VAL A 268 7.73 21.92 -3.42
C VAL A 268 7.81 20.42 -3.72
N VAL A 269 8.91 19.80 -3.33
CA VAL A 269 9.07 18.34 -3.33
C VAL A 269 8.62 17.80 -1.97
N TYR A 270 7.65 16.91 -1.97
CA TYR A 270 7.29 16.17 -0.77
C TYR A 270 8.16 14.91 -0.64
N VAL A 271 8.68 14.64 0.54
CA VAL A 271 9.53 13.47 0.82
C VAL A 271 8.94 12.72 2.00
N SER A 272 8.50 11.49 1.76
CA SER A 272 7.96 10.60 2.80
C SER A 272 8.13 9.14 2.40
N PHE A 273 8.68 8.35 3.32
CA PHE A 273 8.94 6.92 3.11
C PHE A 273 7.97 6.04 3.90
N GLY A 274 6.91 6.60 4.49
CA GLY A 274 5.94 5.87 5.30
C GLY A 274 6.47 5.44 6.67
N SER A 275 5.62 4.77 7.44
CA SER A 275 5.89 4.43 8.85
C SER A 275 6.76 3.19 9.07
N LEU A 276 6.88 2.32 8.06
CA LEU A 276 7.64 1.05 8.16
C LEU A 276 9.09 1.21 7.69
N SER A 277 9.40 2.28 6.97
CA SER A 277 10.74 2.51 6.44
C SER A 277 11.68 3.01 7.54
N HIS A 278 12.86 2.42 7.59
CA HIS A 278 13.97 2.81 8.46
C HIS A 278 15.18 3.12 7.58
N PHE A 279 15.95 4.13 7.95
CA PHE A 279 17.16 4.53 7.23
C PHE A 279 18.33 4.62 8.21
N SER A 280 19.52 4.24 7.74
CA SER A 280 20.74 4.50 8.48
C SER A 280 20.99 6.01 8.58
N LYS A 281 21.75 6.42 9.61
CA LYS A 281 22.15 7.84 9.75
C LYS A 281 22.85 8.37 8.51
N SER A 282 23.77 7.58 7.94
CA SER A 282 24.48 7.93 6.71
C SER A 282 23.52 8.17 5.55
N GLN A 283 22.48 7.34 5.40
CA GLN A 283 21.51 7.55 4.33
C GLN A 283 20.66 8.81 4.55
N LEU A 284 20.27 9.11 5.79
CA LEU A 284 19.56 10.35 6.11
C LEU A 284 20.42 11.60 5.84
N THR A 285 21.72 11.54 6.16
CA THR A 285 22.69 12.59 5.81
C THR A 285 22.75 12.82 4.29
N GLU A 286 22.86 11.76 3.48
CA GLU A 286 22.92 11.91 2.02
C GLU A 286 21.60 12.42 1.41
N ILE A 287 20.45 12.01 1.96
CA ILE A 287 19.15 12.57 1.56
C ILE A 287 19.13 14.08 1.84
N ALA A 288 19.54 14.49 3.04
CA ALA A 288 19.56 15.88 3.44
C ALA A 288 20.44 16.74 2.54
N LEU A 289 21.67 16.28 2.27
CA LEU A 289 22.63 16.94 1.39
C LEU A 289 22.11 17.03 -0.05
N GLY A 290 21.50 15.96 -0.57
CA GLY A 290 20.94 15.94 -1.92
C GLY A 290 19.74 16.87 -2.09
N LEU A 291 18.87 16.94 -1.08
CA LEU A 291 17.75 17.90 -1.05
C LEU A 291 18.27 19.34 -1.00
N GLU A 292 19.25 19.63 -0.15
CA GLU A 292 19.90 20.95 -0.07
C GLU A 292 20.55 21.34 -1.41
N ALA A 293 21.31 20.42 -2.03
CA ALA A 293 21.98 20.65 -3.31
C ALA A 293 21.01 20.80 -4.50
N SER A 294 19.82 20.19 -4.43
CA SER A 294 18.81 20.29 -5.49
C SER A 294 18.32 21.72 -5.73
N ASP A 295 18.45 22.58 -4.72
CA ASP A 295 17.92 23.95 -4.63
C ASP A 295 16.39 24.06 -4.78
N GLN A 296 15.68 22.92 -4.70
CA GLN A 296 14.23 22.88 -4.72
C GLN A 296 13.66 23.04 -3.30
N PRO A 297 12.57 23.81 -3.11
CA PRO A 297 11.82 23.76 -1.87
C PRO A 297 11.36 22.33 -1.55
N PHE A 298 11.45 21.91 -0.29
CA PHE A 298 11.08 20.56 0.11
C PHE A 298 10.36 20.51 1.46
N LEU A 299 9.44 19.55 1.58
CA LEU A 299 8.81 19.16 2.84
C LEU A 299 9.15 17.70 3.10
N TRP A 300 9.93 17.44 4.14
CA TRP A 300 10.43 16.10 4.47
C TRP A 300 9.86 15.60 5.78
N VAL A 301 9.20 14.45 5.74
CA VAL A 301 8.68 13.74 6.91
C VAL A 301 9.69 12.71 7.38
N LEU A 302 10.04 12.80 8.66
CA LEU A 302 10.94 11.90 9.38
C LEU A 302 10.21 11.21 10.52
N ARG A 303 10.72 10.06 10.94
CA ARG A 303 10.22 9.41 12.15
C ARG A 303 10.83 10.08 13.38
N GLU A 304 10.14 9.98 14.52
CA GLU A 304 10.64 10.56 15.77
C GLU A 304 11.98 9.97 16.23
N ALA A 305 12.27 8.72 15.87
CA ALA A 305 13.54 8.06 16.23
C ALA A 305 14.73 8.49 15.34
N ASP A 306 14.49 9.26 14.28
CA ASP A 306 15.49 9.62 13.28
C ASP A 306 16.14 10.99 13.60
N GLU A 307 16.53 11.31 14.83
CA GLU A 307 17.07 12.65 15.16
C GLU A 307 18.60 12.76 15.04
N GLU A 308 19.32 11.65 15.16
CA GLU A 308 20.78 11.64 15.33
C GLU A 308 21.60 11.76 14.01
N TRP A 309 20.98 12.11 12.88
CA TRP A 309 21.67 12.30 11.59
C TRP A 309 21.95 13.77 11.25
N MET A 310 21.35 14.71 11.98
CA MET A 310 21.27 16.11 11.57
C MET A 310 22.64 16.78 11.53
N ILE A 311 23.02 17.25 10.34
CA ILE A 311 24.25 18.02 10.13
C ILE A 311 24.11 19.37 10.84
N ASP A 312 25.15 19.80 11.55
CA ASP A 312 25.18 21.10 12.22
C ASP A 312 24.73 22.23 11.29
N GLY A 313 23.71 22.97 11.73
CA GLY A 313 23.15 24.11 11.01
C GLY A 313 22.27 23.78 9.79
N TYR A 314 21.93 22.51 9.53
CA TYR A 314 21.12 22.13 8.35
C TYR A 314 19.79 22.88 8.25
N GLU A 315 18.98 22.88 9.32
CA GLU A 315 17.69 23.60 9.34
C GLU A 315 17.88 25.11 9.15
N GLN A 316 19.01 25.67 9.58
CA GLN A 316 19.31 27.08 9.40
C GLN A 316 19.73 27.41 7.97
N ARG A 317 20.49 26.53 7.29
CA ARG A 317 20.88 26.71 5.88
C ARG A 317 19.70 26.53 4.93
N THR A 318 18.79 25.63 5.26
CA THR A 318 17.58 25.35 4.47
C THR A 318 16.38 26.21 4.85
N LYS A 319 16.55 27.14 5.82
CA LYS A 319 15.47 28.01 6.30
C LYS A 319 14.77 28.75 5.16
N GLY A 320 13.46 28.58 5.07
CA GLY A 320 12.62 29.18 4.03
C GLY A 320 12.48 28.35 2.76
N LYS A 321 13.32 27.32 2.55
CA LYS A 321 13.20 26.36 1.43
C LYS A 321 12.84 24.95 1.91
N GLY A 322 13.33 24.54 3.08
CA GLY A 322 13.06 23.25 3.69
C GLY A 322 12.13 23.34 4.89
N LEU A 323 11.22 22.37 5.01
CA LEU A 323 10.43 22.11 6.20
C LEU A 323 10.56 20.64 6.59
N ILE A 324 10.97 20.37 7.84
CA ILE A 324 11.03 19.02 8.39
C ILE A 324 9.84 18.80 9.33
N ILE A 325 9.11 17.70 9.15
CA ILE A 325 8.07 17.22 10.07
C ILE A 325 8.58 15.94 10.72
N ARG A 326 8.53 15.87 12.05
CA ARG A 326 8.86 14.66 12.81
C ARG A 326 7.57 13.97 13.24
N GLY A 327 7.48 12.66 13.03
CA GLY A 327 6.31 11.85 13.33
C GLY A 327 5.24 11.93 12.23
N TRP A 328 3.99 12.16 12.62
CA TRP A 328 2.86 12.10 11.70
C TRP A 328 2.68 13.38 10.89
N ALA A 329 2.35 13.23 9.60
CA ALA A 329 2.01 14.32 8.69
C ALA A 329 0.65 14.06 8.00
N PRO A 330 -0.15 15.10 7.71
CA PRO A 330 -1.39 14.98 6.96
C PRO A 330 -1.11 14.74 5.46
N GLN A 331 -0.57 13.56 5.13
CA GLN A 331 0.00 13.23 3.82
C GLN A 331 -0.97 13.48 2.66
N VAL A 332 -2.24 13.06 2.78
CA VAL A 332 -3.26 13.27 1.74
C VAL A 332 -3.49 14.77 1.49
N GLN A 333 -3.58 15.59 2.55
CA GLN A 333 -3.73 17.04 2.40
C GLN A 333 -2.48 17.69 1.79
N ILE A 334 -1.28 17.25 2.19
CA ILE A 334 -0.01 17.73 1.63
C ILE A 334 0.05 17.43 0.14
N LEU A 335 -0.15 16.17 -0.26
CA LEU A 335 -0.09 15.75 -1.67
C LEU A 335 -1.10 16.50 -2.55
N ASN A 336 -2.29 16.82 -2.03
CA ASN A 336 -3.30 17.58 -2.80
C ASN A 336 -3.09 19.10 -2.75
N HIS A 337 -2.06 19.60 -2.07
CA HIS A 337 -1.79 21.03 -1.98
C HIS A 337 -1.16 21.56 -3.28
N LYS A 338 -1.63 22.72 -3.77
CA LYS A 338 -1.19 23.35 -5.04
C LYS A 338 0.33 23.57 -5.16
N ALA A 339 1.02 23.69 -4.03
CA ALA A 339 2.45 23.94 -3.97
C ALA A 339 3.29 22.69 -4.25
N ILE A 340 2.75 21.49 -4.05
CA ILE A 340 3.50 20.25 -4.30
C ILE A 340 3.66 20.05 -5.80
N GLY A 341 4.91 19.82 -6.22
CA GLY A 341 5.30 19.54 -7.60
C GLY A 341 5.83 18.12 -7.81
N GLY A 342 6.13 17.38 -6.74
CA GLY A 342 6.63 16.02 -6.86
C GLY A 342 6.66 15.28 -5.54
N PHE A 343 6.73 13.96 -5.59
CA PHE A 343 6.74 13.11 -4.41
C PHE A 343 7.89 12.09 -4.46
N VAL A 344 8.81 12.17 -3.50
CA VAL A 344 9.82 11.14 -3.26
C VAL A 344 9.24 10.09 -2.32
N THR A 345 9.13 8.85 -2.81
CA THR A 345 8.45 7.78 -2.09
C THR A 345 9.18 6.44 -2.18
N HIS A 346 9.01 5.62 -1.14
CA HIS A 346 9.48 4.25 -1.09
C HIS A 346 8.77 3.28 -2.07
N CYS A 347 7.82 3.77 -2.87
CA CYS A 347 7.03 2.99 -3.84
C CYS A 347 6.09 1.95 -3.23
N GLY A 348 5.81 1.98 -1.92
CA GLY A 348 4.71 1.21 -1.35
C GLY A 348 3.38 1.62 -1.97
N TRP A 349 2.52 0.65 -2.30
CA TRP A 349 1.41 0.91 -3.22
C TRP A 349 0.43 2.00 -2.75
N ASN A 350 0.10 2.07 -1.46
CA ASN A 350 -0.78 3.13 -0.95
C ASN A 350 -0.23 4.53 -1.23
N SER A 351 1.05 4.76 -0.95
CA SER A 351 1.68 6.06 -1.15
C SER A 351 1.80 6.39 -2.64
N SER A 352 2.19 5.41 -3.47
CA SER A 352 2.22 5.60 -4.92
C SER A 352 0.84 5.97 -5.46
N LEU A 353 -0.21 5.26 -5.03
CA LEU A 353 -1.58 5.53 -5.45
C LEU A 353 -2.05 6.92 -5.00
N GLU A 354 -1.76 7.34 -3.77
CA GLU A 354 -2.08 8.69 -3.30
C GLU A 354 -1.39 9.78 -4.14
N GLY A 355 -0.10 9.59 -4.47
CA GLY A 355 0.65 10.49 -5.34
C GLY A 355 0.07 10.57 -6.76
N ILE A 356 -0.28 9.42 -7.35
CA ILE A 356 -0.93 9.34 -8.67
C ILE A 356 -2.29 10.05 -8.64
N CYS A 357 -3.11 9.80 -7.63
CA CYS A 357 -4.43 10.43 -7.47
C CYS A 357 -4.33 11.94 -7.28
N ALA A 358 -3.27 12.42 -6.63
CA ALA A 358 -2.95 13.85 -6.52
C ALA A 358 -2.44 14.45 -7.84
N GLY A 359 -2.12 13.62 -8.85
CA GLY A 359 -1.56 14.06 -10.12
C GLY A 359 -0.10 14.50 -9.99
N LEU A 360 0.68 13.81 -9.14
CA LEU A 360 2.07 14.17 -8.86
C LEU A 360 3.05 13.13 -9.45
N PRO A 361 4.08 13.57 -10.16
CA PRO A 361 5.15 12.69 -10.59
C PRO A 361 5.97 12.20 -9.40
N LEU A 362 6.58 11.02 -9.52
CA LEU A 362 7.19 10.31 -8.39
C LEU A 362 8.72 10.17 -8.57
N VAL A 363 9.51 10.46 -7.53
CA VAL A 363 10.86 9.86 -7.42
C VAL A 363 10.70 8.50 -6.75
N THR A 364 11.15 7.44 -7.43
CA THR A 364 11.06 6.07 -6.93
C THR A 364 12.29 5.71 -6.10
N TRP A 365 12.03 5.23 -4.88
CA TRP A 365 13.04 4.79 -3.91
C TRP A 365 12.62 3.44 -3.28
N PRO A 366 12.50 2.36 -4.05
CA PRO A 366 12.08 1.07 -3.51
C PRO A 366 13.06 0.55 -2.44
N LEU A 367 12.56 -0.15 -1.42
CA LEU A 367 13.33 -0.66 -0.29
C LEU A 367 13.15 -2.16 -0.08
N PHE A 368 11.90 -2.63 0.00
CA PHE A 368 11.55 -4.02 0.32
C PHE A 368 10.15 -4.40 -0.20
N ALA A 369 9.64 -5.58 0.18
CA ALA A 369 8.35 -6.11 -0.26
C ALA A 369 8.22 -6.11 -1.80
N GLU A 370 7.11 -5.61 -2.33
CA GLU A 370 6.81 -5.53 -3.76
C GLU A 370 7.27 -4.22 -4.42
N GLN A 371 7.94 -3.33 -3.66
CA GLN A 371 8.22 -1.95 -4.10
C GLN A 371 9.04 -1.86 -5.38
N PHE A 372 9.92 -2.83 -5.65
CA PHE A 372 10.70 -2.87 -6.90
C PHE A 372 9.82 -3.18 -8.13
N PHE A 373 8.78 -3.99 -7.98
CA PHE A 373 7.79 -4.19 -9.03
C PHE A 373 6.96 -2.92 -9.22
N ASN A 374 6.53 -2.28 -8.13
CA ASN A 374 5.83 -1.00 -8.18
C ASN A 374 6.68 0.08 -8.88
N GLU A 375 8.00 0.11 -8.63
CA GLU A 375 8.92 1.01 -9.35
C GLU A 375 8.90 0.74 -10.86
N ARG A 376 9.07 -0.51 -11.31
CA ARG A 376 9.01 -0.83 -12.74
C ARG A 376 7.68 -0.44 -13.36
N PHE A 377 6.58 -0.65 -12.64
CA PHE A 377 5.26 -0.21 -13.10
C PHE A 377 5.19 1.31 -13.28
N ILE A 378 5.69 2.08 -12.31
CA ILE A 378 5.72 3.55 -12.34
C ILE A 378 6.61 4.08 -13.48
N LEU A 379 7.76 3.46 -13.71
CA LEU A 379 8.76 3.94 -14.67
C LEU A 379 8.52 3.43 -16.09
N ASP A 380 8.25 2.13 -16.25
CA ASP A 380 8.27 1.47 -17.56
C ASP A 380 6.87 1.40 -18.19
N VAL A 381 5.81 1.32 -17.36
CA VAL A 381 4.42 1.27 -17.83
C VAL A 381 3.76 2.65 -17.78
N LEU A 382 3.64 3.24 -16.59
CA LEU A 382 2.98 4.53 -16.41
C LEU A 382 3.82 5.70 -16.93
N LYS A 383 5.15 5.58 -16.87
CA LYS A 383 6.12 6.62 -17.28
C LYS A 383 5.91 7.95 -16.55
N ILE A 384 5.63 7.87 -15.26
CA ILE A 384 5.33 9.03 -14.39
C ILE A 384 6.39 9.31 -13.34
N GLY A 385 7.54 8.62 -13.38
CA GLY A 385 8.55 8.74 -12.33
C GLY A 385 9.99 8.91 -12.80
N VAL A 386 10.87 9.07 -11.82
CA VAL A 386 12.34 9.12 -11.96
C VAL A 386 12.95 8.25 -10.87
N ALA A 387 13.83 7.32 -11.24
CA ALA A 387 14.52 6.48 -10.25
C ALA A 387 15.62 7.25 -9.53
N VAL A 388 15.72 7.06 -8.20
CA VAL A 388 16.91 7.47 -7.45
C VAL A 388 18.10 6.52 -7.69
N GLY A 389 17.82 5.31 -8.20
CA GLY A 389 18.82 4.33 -8.58
C GLY A 389 19.13 3.28 -7.51
N ILE A 390 18.12 2.83 -6.75
CA ILE A 390 18.24 1.65 -5.89
C ILE A 390 18.40 0.40 -6.75
N LYS A 391 19.33 -0.47 -6.35
CA LYS A 391 19.65 -1.70 -7.08
C LYS A 391 19.46 -2.97 -6.27
N GLU A 392 19.10 -2.88 -4.98
CA GLU A 392 19.11 -4.03 -4.08
C GLU A 392 17.91 -4.01 -3.13
N HIS A 393 17.20 -5.13 -3.10
CA HIS A 393 16.13 -5.42 -2.15
C HIS A 393 16.71 -5.89 -0.84
N THR A 394 16.35 -5.23 0.26
CA THR A 394 16.65 -5.78 1.58
C THR A 394 15.65 -5.31 2.63
N ILE A 395 15.19 -6.26 3.43
CA ILE A 395 14.39 -5.97 4.60
C ILE A 395 15.22 -5.30 5.69
N LYS A 396 16.54 -5.56 5.75
CA LYS A 396 17.43 -5.03 6.78
C LYS A 396 17.98 -3.66 6.39
N HIS A 397 17.50 -2.63 7.06
CA HIS A 397 17.85 -1.24 6.71
C HIS A 397 19.33 -0.91 6.88
N VAL A 398 20.05 -1.59 7.78
CA VAL A 398 21.48 -1.38 8.03
C VAL A 398 22.39 -1.94 6.94
N GLU A 399 21.88 -2.90 6.15
CA GLU A 399 22.62 -3.53 5.05
C GLU A 399 22.38 -2.81 3.71
N ARG A 400 21.46 -1.83 3.66
CA ARG A 400 21.14 -1.09 2.44
C ARG A 400 22.35 -0.30 1.94
N PRO A 401 22.70 -0.41 0.65
CA PRO A 401 23.69 0.47 0.05
C PRO A 401 23.27 1.94 0.18
N VAL A 402 24.21 2.79 0.61
CA VAL A 402 23.97 4.23 0.73
C VAL A 402 23.89 4.85 -0.67
N ILE A 403 22.82 5.60 -0.91
CA ILE A 403 22.62 6.44 -2.08
C ILE A 403 23.19 7.81 -1.79
N GLU A 404 24.23 8.15 -2.55
CA GLU A 404 24.92 9.43 -2.49
C GLU A 404 24.00 10.61 -2.84
N ALA A 405 24.25 11.74 -2.19
CA ALA A 405 23.54 13.00 -2.33
C ALA A 405 23.42 13.46 -3.78
N GLY A 406 24.45 13.24 -4.61
CA GLY A 406 24.43 13.60 -6.03
C GLY A 406 23.36 12.84 -6.83
N LYS A 407 23.02 11.59 -6.45
CA LYS A 407 21.92 10.85 -7.07
C LYS A 407 20.56 11.39 -6.63
N VAL A 408 20.42 11.75 -5.37
CA VAL A 408 19.21 12.38 -4.81
C VAL A 408 18.97 13.74 -5.48
N GLU A 409 19.99 14.59 -5.53
CA GLU A 409 19.98 15.89 -6.22
C GLU A 409 19.52 15.72 -7.67
N LYS A 410 20.17 14.81 -8.41
CA LYS A 410 19.87 14.55 -9.82
C LYS A 410 18.42 14.10 -10.00
N ALA A 411 17.94 13.14 -9.19
CA ALA A 411 16.58 12.63 -9.29
C ALA A 411 15.54 13.72 -9.03
N VAL A 412 15.75 14.54 -7.99
CA VAL A 412 14.87 15.66 -7.65
C VAL A 412 14.86 16.72 -8.76
N ARG A 413 16.03 17.11 -9.27
CA ARG A 413 16.12 18.10 -10.36
C ARG A 413 15.50 17.60 -11.66
N LEU A 414 15.68 16.32 -12.01
CA LEU A 414 15.02 15.72 -13.18
C LEU A 414 13.50 15.65 -13.02
N LEU A 415 13.01 15.39 -11.80
CA LEU A 415 11.58 15.37 -11.53
C LEU A 415 10.96 16.77 -11.69
N MET A 416 11.65 17.79 -11.15
CA MET A 416 11.16 19.17 -11.03
C MET A 416 11.55 20.10 -12.20
N GLY A 417 12.34 19.62 -13.15
CA GLY A 417 12.79 20.40 -14.30
C GLY A 417 11.67 20.74 -15.29
N ASP A 418 12.04 21.40 -16.39
CA ASP A 418 11.12 21.90 -17.42
C ASP A 418 11.38 21.28 -18.81
N GLY A 419 12.23 20.24 -18.87
CA GLY A 419 12.51 19.51 -20.10
C GLY A 419 11.30 18.75 -20.64
N GLU A 420 11.38 18.34 -21.91
CA GLU A 420 10.32 17.64 -22.65
C GLU A 420 9.79 16.40 -21.90
N GLU A 421 10.69 15.56 -21.39
CA GLU A 421 10.31 14.37 -20.59
C GLU A 421 9.51 14.74 -19.34
N THR A 422 9.84 15.85 -18.68
CA THR A 422 9.10 16.30 -17.49
C THR A 422 7.73 16.82 -17.86
N VAL A 423 7.59 17.54 -18.97
CA VAL A 423 6.28 18.00 -19.48
C VAL A 423 5.39 16.80 -19.81
N GLU A 424 5.93 15.79 -20.50
CA GLU A 424 5.19 14.56 -20.80
C GLU A 424 4.77 13.81 -19.53
N ARG A 425 5.69 13.65 -18.57
CA ARG A 425 5.42 13.01 -17.27
C ARG A 425 4.27 13.68 -16.54
N TRP A 426 4.25 15.01 -16.53
CA TRP A 426 3.19 15.82 -15.95
C TRP A 426 1.85 15.65 -16.67
N GLY A 427 1.85 15.58 -18.00
CA GLY A 427 0.66 15.29 -18.80
C GLY A 427 0.04 13.95 -18.41
N ARG A 428 0.86 12.88 -18.40
CA ARG A 428 0.42 11.52 -18.04
C ARG A 428 -0.14 11.45 -16.63
N VAL A 429 0.60 11.93 -15.63
CA VAL A 429 0.18 11.77 -14.23
C VAL A 429 -1.08 12.56 -13.90
N ARG A 430 -1.30 13.71 -14.55
CA ARG A 430 -2.54 14.46 -14.41
C ARG A 430 -3.73 13.69 -14.96
N GLU A 431 -3.60 13.12 -16.16
CA GLU A 431 -4.65 12.30 -16.76
C GLU A 431 -4.99 11.10 -15.89
N LEU A 432 -3.97 10.36 -15.43
CA LEU A 432 -4.13 9.21 -14.52
C LEU A 432 -4.81 9.62 -13.19
N GLY A 433 -4.42 10.77 -12.62
CA GLY A 433 -5.05 11.29 -11.40
C GLY A 433 -6.51 11.68 -11.60
N GLU A 434 -6.87 12.24 -12.76
CA GLU A 434 -8.26 12.55 -13.13
C GLU A 434 -9.09 11.26 -13.35
N MET A 435 -8.51 10.24 -14.00
CA MET A 435 -9.16 8.93 -14.17
C MET A 435 -9.39 8.24 -12.83
N ALA A 436 -8.39 8.23 -11.95
CA ALA A 436 -8.49 7.62 -10.62
C ALA A 436 -9.58 8.28 -9.74
N LYS A 437 -9.75 9.60 -9.85
CA LYS A 437 -10.84 10.32 -9.16
C LYS A 437 -12.21 9.96 -9.71
N LYS A 438 -12.36 9.86 -11.03
CA LYS A 438 -13.62 9.47 -11.69
C LYS A 438 -14.02 8.02 -11.40
N ALA A 439 -13.05 7.12 -11.25
CA ALA A 439 -13.29 5.69 -11.00
C ALA A 439 -14.13 5.41 -9.75
N VAL A 440 -14.04 6.26 -8.71
CA VAL A 440 -14.79 6.12 -7.45
C VAL A 440 -16.07 6.95 -7.40
N GLU A 441 -16.35 7.76 -8.41
CA GLU A 441 -17.63 8.45 -8.55
C GLU A 441 -18.74 7.47 -8.95
N ILE A 442 -20.01 7.90 -8.84
CA ILE A 442 -21.14 7.09 -9.29
C ILE A 442 -20.93 6.75 -10.78
N ASP A 443 -21.17 5.48 -11.12
CA ASP A 443 -20.94 4.90 -12.45
C ASP A 443 -19.46 4.79 -12.87
N GLY A 444 -18.50 5.15 -12.00
CA GLY A 444 -17.07 4.90 -12.21
C GLY A 444 -16.70 3.42 -12.12
N SER A 445 -15.55 3.04 -12.69
CA SER A 445 -15.09 1.64 -12.75
C SER A 445 -15.02 0.96 -11.38
N SER A 446 -14.37 1.60 -10.39
CA SER A 446 -14.25 1.07 -9.03
C SER A 446 -15.57 1.05 -8.28
N TYR A 447 -16.44 2.03 -8.52
CA TYR A 447 -17.81 2.03 -7.99
C TYR A 447 -18.59 0.82 -8.54
N ASN A 448 -18.53 0.60 -9.86
CA ASN A 448 -19.24 -0.48 -10.53
C ASN A 448 -18.71 -1.87 -10.14
N ASP A 449 -17.39 -2.04 -9.98
CA ASP A 449 -16.79 -3.28 -9.49
C ASP A 449 -17.34 -3.63 -8.09
N MET A 450 -17.49 -2.63 -7.21
CA MET A 450 -18.08 -2.83 -5.88
C MET A 450 -19.56 -3.20 -5.94
N GLU A 451 -20.37 -2.47 -6.73
CA GLU A 451 -21.80 -2.79 -6.91
C GLU A 451 -21.99 -4.19 -7.52
N SER A 452 -21.14 -4.57 -8.48
CA SER A 452 -21.16 -5.90 -9.09
C SER A 452 -20.88 -6.99 -8.07
N LEU A 453 -19.88 -6.83 -7.21
CA LEU A 453 -19.60 -7.79 -6.15
C LEU A 453 -20.77 -7.88 -5.15
N ILE A 454 -21.30 -6.74 -4.70
CA ILE A 454 -22.45 -6.73 -3.76
C ILE A 454 -23.64 -7.46 -4.36
N LYS A 455 -23.93 -7.24 -5.64
CA LYS A 455 -24.99 -7.95 -6.36
C LYS A 455 -24.73 -9.44 -6.42
N GLU A 456 -23.52 -9.86 -6.79
CA GLU A 456 -23.13 -11.27 -6.87
C GLU A 456 -23.29 -11.99 -5.51
N LEU A 457 -22.85 -11.35 -4.43
CA LEU A 457 -22.99 -11.88 -3.07
C LEU A 457 -24.46 -11.99 -2.64
N LYS A 458 -25.29 -10.98 -2.91
CA LYS A 458 -26.74 -11.01 -2.61
C LYS A 458 -27.50 -12.06 -3.42
N GLU A 459 -27.08 -12.33 -4.65
CA GLU A 459 -27.66 -13.38 -5.48
C GLU A 459 -27.30 -14.76 -4.94
N SER A 460 -26.07 -14.94 -4.45
CA SER A 460 -25.62 -16.20 -3.83
C SER A 460 -26.39 -16.57 -2.55
N GLN A 461 -26.85 -15.57 -1.77
CA GLN A 461 -27.71 -15.80 -0.61
C GLN A 461 -29.06 -16.41 -0.98
N LYS A 462 -29.63 -16.07 -2.14
CA LYS A 462 -30.97 -16.55 -2.55
C LYS A 462 -30.98 -18.01 -2.97
N THR A 463 -29.80 -18.55 -3.29
CA THR A 463 -29.60 -19.93 -3.74
C THR A 463 -29.20 -20.89 -2.62
N LYS A 464 -28.93 -20.38 -1.41
CA LYS A 464 -28.76 -21.15 -0.18
C LYS A 464 -30.09 -21.29 0.54
#